data_AF-A0A821GL87-F1
#
_entry.id   AF-A0A821GL87-F1
#
_cell.length_a   1.000
_cell.length_b   1.000
_cell.length_c   1.000
_cell.angle_alpha   90.00
_cell.angle_beta   90.00
_cell.angle_gamma   90.00
#
_symmetry.space_group_name_H-M   'P 1'
#
loop_
_entity.id
_entity.type
_entity.pdbx_description
1 polymer ?
#
loop_
_entity_poly.entity_id
_entity_poly.type
_entity_poly.pdbx_seq_one_letter_code
_entity_poly.pdbx_strand_id
1 'polypeptide(L)'
;PTFFSSTLMELKIKVCILDDVLYLLDSRLPQLCTLYVNVVCVPLASTVINQKELLPNIRCFSLTSKWETYSYNKLIVPVLQRMPNLEKLALYICVHQETFLDGNCLKKDIVCHLPQLHNFIFNIRSLIYTDHQTRLLSNKDIEHNLVDLGDNQVICYVDYFPKDKSAQCHFYSCPYTLRYYHNITNSFQGGLFKCVREVSLFDERPFEHEFFIRIAQSFPLMEELCVINRTAQKQKLNKNYECLSIIEYSYLTELDLTDVNDDYVEQFLVDTNVCLPSNICLWTRYDSLKRVTQNFTRDATRVNCGKINCLQIYDEFQVSERFTTYFPHANVSRW
;
A
#
# COMPACT_ATOMS: atom_id res chain seq x y z
N PRO A 1 27.88 -0.22 -9.84
CA PRO A 1 27.96 0.32 -11.22
C PRO A 1 28.26 1.83 -11.21
N THR A 2 29.42 2.24 -11.71
CA THR A 2 29.81 3.64 -11.88
C THR A 2 29.16 4.21 -13.14
N PHE A 3 28.05 4.91 -12.99
CA PHE A 3 27.44 5.70 -14.06
C PHE A 3 28.04 7.11 -14.04
N PHE A 4 28.89 7.42 -15.02
CA PHE A 4 29.27 8.79 -15.35
C PHE A 4 28.56 9.14 -16.65
N SER A 5 27.46 9.88 -16.55
CA SER A 5 26.79 10.47 -17.72
C SER A 5 26.65 11.96 -17.47
N SER A 6 27.29 12.76 -18.32
CA SER A 6 27.26 14.22 -18.24
C SER A 6 25.93 14.82 -18.71
N THR A 7 25.00 14.03 -19.25
CA THR A 7 23.73 14.49 -19.85
C THR A 7 22.48 13.88 -19.21
N LEU A 8 22.62 13.11 -18.13
CA LEU A 8 21.49 12.45 -17.49
C LEU A 8 20.66 13.47 -16.67
N MET A 9 19.49 13.83 -17.17
CA MET A 9 18.58 14.79 -16.54
C MET A 9 17.55 14.12 -15.61
N GLU A 10 17.19 12.87 -15.89
CA GLU A 10 16.19 12.08 -15.15
C GLU A 10 16.75 10.71 -14.76
N LEU A 11 16.55 10.31 -13.52
CA LEU A 11 16.97 9.01 -12.99
C LEU A 11 15.83 8.34 -12.22
N LYS A 12 15.54 7.09 -12.57
CA LYS A 12 14.63 6.19 -11.84
C LYS A 12 15.44 5.03 -11.27
N ILE A 13 15.42 4.88 -9.95
CA ILE A 13 16.20 3.83 -9.27
C ILE A 13 15.36 3.06 -8.27
N LYS A 14 15.68 1.78 -8.17
CA LYS A 14 15.17 0.84 -7.18
C LYS A 14 16.34 0.48 -6.25
N VAL A 15 16.21 0.75 -4.97
CA VAL A 15 17.29 0.56 -3.98
C VAL A 15 16.81 -0.22 -2.77
N CYS A 16 17.72 -0.96 -2.14
CA CYS A 16 17.43 -1.64 -0.88
C CYS A 16 17.52 -0.72 0.33
N ILE A 17 18.24 0.40 0.23
CA ILE A 17 18.36 1.42 1.26
C ILE A 17 18.44 2.79 0.63
N LEU A 18 17.84 3.78 1.30
CA LEU A 18 17.89 5.17 0.84
C LEU A 18 19.33 5.73 0.84
N ASP A 19 20.20 5.24 1.74
CA ASP A 19 21.60 5.64 1.83
C ASP A 19 22.36 5.43 0.52
N ASP A 20 22.10 4.34 -0.19
CA ASP A 20 22.73 4.02 -1.48
C ASP A 20 22.47 5.12 -2.53
N VAL A 21 21.34 5.81 -2.42
CA VAL A 21 20.99 6.91 -3.32
C VAL A 21 21.94 8.08 -3.11
N LEU A 22 22.26 8.41 -1.86
CA LEU A 22 23.10 9.57 -1.57
C LEU A 22 24.54 9.36 -2.02
N TYR A 23 25.07 8.15 -1.84
CA TYR A 23 26.38 7.78 -2.40
C TYR A 23 26.42 7.88 -3.93
N LEU A 24 25.29 7.69 -4.61
CA LEU A 24 25.19 7.85 -6.05
C LEU A 24 25.10 9.32 -6.48
N LEU A 25 24.54 10.19 -5.64
CA LEU A 25 24.32 11.61 -5.92
C LEU A 25 25.49 12.52 -5.56
N ASP A 26 26.43 12.08 -4.70
CA ASP A 26 27.67 12.82 -4.38
C ASP A 26 28.48 13.08 -5.66
N SER A 27 28.28 14.27 -6.24
CA SER A 27 29.05 14.90 -7.33
C SER A 27 29.19 14.16 -8.67
N ARG A 28 28.49 13.05 -8.91
CA ARG A 28 28.62 12.24 -10.15
C ARG A 28 27.65 12.59 -11.28
N LEU A 29 26.55 13.27 -10.98
CA LEU A 29 25.47 13.56 -11.94
C LEU A 29 25.06 15.05 -11.90
N PRO A 30 25.92 15.97 -12.38
CA PRO A 30 25.72 17.41 -12.20
C PRO A 30 24.50 17.96 -12.97
N GLN A 31 24.02 17.29 -14.00
CA GLN A 31 22.83 17.72 -14.76
C GLN A 31 21.52 17.09 -14.26
N LEU A 32 21.58 16.17 -13.29
CA LEU A 32 20.38 15.50 -12.80
C LEU A 32 19.46 16.52 -12.12
N CYS A 33 18.24 16.64 -12.63
CA CYS A 33 17.22 17.53 -12.07
C CYS A 33 15.97 16.78 -11.60
N THR A 34 15.78 15.54 -12.05
CA THR A 34 14.63 14.71 -11.71
C THR A 34 15.08 13.36 -11.18
N LEU A 35 14.65 12.99 -9.98
CA LEU A 35 15.02 11.74 -9.33
C LEU A 35 13.80 11.02 -8.76
N TYR A 36 13.63 9.75 -9.13
CA TYR A 36 12.62 8.85 -8.57
C TYR A 36 13.30 7.70 -7.86
N VAL A 37 12.96 7.50 -6.59
CA VAL A 37 13.52 6.47 -5.73
C VAL A 37 12.42 5.54 -5.26
N ASN A 38 12.57 4.25 -5.56
CA ASN A 38 11.74 3.19 -5.00
C ASN A 38 12.58 2.35 -4.02
N VAL A 39 12.27 2.44 -2.73
CA VAL A 39 12.92 1.71 -1.66
C VAL A 39 12.19 0.39 -1.44
N VAL A 40 12.90 -0.72 -1.66
CA VAL A 40 12.29 -2.07 -1.61
C VAL A 40 12.62 -2.89 -0.38
N CYS A 41 13.48 -2.37 0.49
CA CYS A 41 13.73 -2.92 1.82
C CYS A 41 13.99 -1.74 2.76
N VAL A 42 13.69 -1.88 4.05
CA VAL A 42 14.19 -0.92 5.06
C VAL A 42 14.91 -1.77 6.10
N PRO A 43 16.25 -1.72 6.19
CA PRO A 43 16.95 -2.42 7.26
C PRO A 43 16.61 -1.76 8.60
N LEU A 44 16.48 -2.60 9.63
CA LEU A 44 16.24 -2.20 11.02
C LEU A 44 17.33 -1.28 11.59
N ALA A 45 18.51 -1.21 10.95
CA ALA A 45 19.60 -0.33 11.31
C ALA A 45 20.10 0.41 10.07
N SER A 46 19.75 1.69 9.94
CA SER A 46 20.37 2.59 8.98
C SER A 46 21.45 3.42 9.68
N THR A 47 22.60 3.54 9.05
CA THR A 47 23.65 4.48 9.48
C THR A 47 23.14 5.92 9.35
N VAL A 48 23.47 6.77 10.33
CA VAL A 48 23.15 8.20 10.23
C VAL A 48 23.89 8.79 9.04
N ILE A 49 23.15 9.44 8.14
CA ILE A 49 23.73 10.18 7.02
C ILE A 49 24.49 11.38 7.59
N ASN A 50 25.82 11.28 7.66
CA ASN A 50 26.70 12.38 8.05
C ASN A 50 27.19 13.21 6.83
N GLN A 51 26.64 12.99 5.65
CA GLN A 51 27.01 13.73 4.44
C GLN A 51 26.26 15.06 4.34
N LYS A 52 27.01 16.16 4.22
CA LYS A 52 26.51 17.55 4.22
C LYS A 52 26.34 18.18 2.83
N GLU A 53 26.63 17.46 1.74
CA GLU A 53 26.61 18.06 0.40
C GLU A 53 25.20 18.38 -0.07
N LEU A 54 24.96 19.64 -0.46
CA LEU A 54 23.69 20.05 -1.05
C LEU A 54 23.52 19.45 -2.45
N LEU A 55 22.27 19.22 -2.83
CA LEU A 55 21.81 18.72 -4.13
C LEU A 55 20.97 19.80 -4.83
N PRO A 56 21.56 20.98 -5.16
CA PRO A 56 20.81 22.15 -5.64
C PRO A 56 20.21 21.98 -7.04
N ASN A 57 20.63 20.99 -7.80
CA ASN A 57 20.16 20.78 -9.18
C ASN A 57 18.85 20.01 -9.24
N ILE A 58 18.51 19.27 -8.17
CA ILE A 58 17.27 18.48 -8.10
C ILE A 58 16.09 19.43 -7.92
N ARG A 59 15.19 19.42 -8.90
CA ARG A 59 13.93 20.17 -8.92
C ARG A 59 12.72 19.27 -8.72
N CYS A 60 12.82 18.01 -9.14
CA CYS A 60 11.75 17.02 -9.01
C CYS A 60 12.27 15.79 -8.25
N PHE A 61 11.60 15.43 -7.17
CA PHE A 61 11.97 14.28 -6.35
C PHE A 61 10.73 13.45 -6.02
N SER A 62 10.86 12.13 -6.17
CA SER A 62 9.84 11.19 -5.72
C SER A 62 10.48 10.10 -4.88
N LEU A 63 9.91 9.84 -3.72
CA LEU A 63 10.31 8.74 -2.84
C LEU A 63 9.10 7.86 -2.59
N THR A 64 9.25 6.58 -2.93
CA THR A 64 8.29 5.53 -2.59
C THR A 64 8.97 4.52 -1.68
N SER A 65 8.45 4.34 -0.47
CA SER A 65 8.77 3.26 0.45
C SER A 65 7.48 2.55 0.83
N LYS A 66 7.29 1.34 0.32
CA LYS A 66 6.13 0.51 0.64
C LYS A 66 6.20 -0.08 2.06
N TRP A 67 7.41 -0.21 2.58
CA TRP A 67 7.71 -0.77 3.89
C TRP A 67 7.79 0.31 4.96
N GLU A 68 7.53 -0.11 6.20
CA GLU A 68 7.67 0.73 7.38
C GLU A 68 9.12 1.21 7.54
N THR A 69 9.29 2.50 7.86
CA THR A 69 10.58 3.08 8.23
C THR A 69 10.53 3.66 9.64
N TYR A 70 11.51 3.31 10.45
CA TYR A 70 11.73 3.87 11.80
C TYR A 70 12.61 5.12 11.77
N SER A 71 13.09 5.52 10.60
CA SER A 71 14.15 6.51 10.45
C SER A 71 13.70 7.76 9.69
N TYR A 72 12.42 8.15 9.76
CA TYR A 72 11.92 9.36 9.08
C TYR A 72 12.79 10.60 9.37
N ASN A 73 13.03 10.91 10.65
CA ASN A 73 13.86 12.05 11.06
C ASN A 73 15.36 11.89 10.76
N LYS A 74 15.85 10.65 10.59
CA LYS A 74 17.27 10.35 10.39
C LYS A 74 17.64 10.17 8.92
N LEU A 75 16.67 9.80 8.07
CA LEU A 75 16.89 9.46 6.67
C LEU A 75 16.10 10.35 5.72
N ILE A 76 14.79 10.48 5.91
CA ILE A 76 13.94 11.17 4.94
C ILE A 76 14.13 12.68 5.05
N VAL A 77 13.98 13.23 6.25
CA VAL A 77 14.07 14.69 6.48
C VAL A 77 15.43 15.25 6.05
N PRO A 78 16.59 14.67 6.44
CA PRO A 78 17.89 15.18 6.02
C PRO A 78 18.11 15.13 4.50
N VAL A 79 17.60 14.10 3.81
CA VAL A 79 17.70 14.00 2.35
C VAL A 79 16.91 15.11 1.67
N LEU A 80 15.69 15.37 2.13
CA LEU A 80 14.86 16.44 1.57
C LEU A 80 15.50 17.82 1.81
N GLN A 81 16.05 18.06 3.01
CA GLN A 81 16.74 19.31 3.34
C GLN A 81 18.00 19.58 2.49
N ARG A 82 18.57 18.55 1.85
CA ARG A 82 19.68 18.72 0.90
C ARG A 82 19.23 19.27 -0.46
N MET A 83 17.94 19.34 -0.77
CA MET A 83 17.42 19.76 -2.08
C MET A 83 16.74 21.14 -2.01
N PRO A 84 17.48 22.24 -1.78
CA PRO A 84 16.87 23.56 -1.49
C PRO A 84 16.05 24.15 -2.64
N ASN A 85 16.30 23.71 -3.88
CA ASN A 85 15.61 24.17 -5.09
C ASN A 85 14.50 23.20 -5.53
N LEU A 86 14.05 22.31 -4.64
CA LEU A 86 13.02 21.34 -4.97
C LEU A 86 11.69 22.06 -5.26
N GLU A 87 11.18 21.85 -6.47
CA GLU A 87 9.96 22.44 -6.98
C GLU A 87 8.77 21.49 -6.88
N LYS A 88 9.03 20.18 -7.06
CA LYS A 88 8.03 19.12 -7.04
C LYS A 88 8.47 17.95 -6.17
N LEU A 89 7.61 17.55 -5.25
CA LEU A 89 7.84 16.45 -4.32
C LEU A 89 6.67 15.47 -4.35
N ALA A 90 6.96 14.18 -4.56
CA ALA A 90 6.00 13.10 -4.43
C ALA A 90 6.47 12.11 -3.35
N LEU A 91 5.76 12.03 -2.22
CA LEU A 91 6.11 11.13 -1.11
C LEU A 91 5.06 10.03 -0.92
N TYR A 92 5.48 8.78 -0.99
CA TYR A 92 4.72 7.63 -0.53
C TYR A 92 5.53 6.91 0.54
N ILE A 93 5.17 7.07 1.81
CA ILE A 93 5.96 6.52 2.92
C ILE A 93 5.07 5.99 4.05
N CYS A 94 5.54 4.92 4.69
CA CYS A 94 4.98 4.40 5.92
C CYS A 94 6.02 4.54 7.04
N VAL A 95 5.71 5.31 8.08
CA VAL A 95 6.63 5.69 9.14
C VAL A 95 6.16 5.08 10.46
N HIS A 96 7.07 4.43 11.17
CA HIS A 96 6.81 3.90 12.50
C HIS A 96 7.56 4.75 13.53
N GLN A 97 6.85 5.31 14.52
CA GLN A 97 7.42 6.24 15.49
C GLN A 97 6.60 6.32 16.79
N GLU A 98 7.05 7.12 17.75
CA GLU A 98 6.42 7.22 19.08
C GLU A 98 5.11 8.04 19.07
N THR A 99 4.98 9.02 18.17
CA THR A 99 3.79 9.88 18.03
C THR A 99 3.35 9.91 16.58
N PHE A 100 2.11 10.29 16.25
CA PHE A 100 1.74 10.42 14.84
C PHE A 100 2.53 11.53 14.14
N LEU A 101 2.86 11.33 12.85
CA LEU A 101 3.17 12.44 11.97
C LEU A 101 1.88 13.21 11.73
N ASP A 102 1.90 14.50 12.00
CA ASP A 102 0.79 15.40 11.72
C ASP A 102 1.23 16.54 10.77
N GLY A 103 0.32 17.46 10.49
CA GLY A 103 0.62 18.58 9.62
C GLY A 103 1.68 19.54 10.17
N ASN A 104 1.83 19.66 11.49
CA ASN A 104 2.87 20.49 12.08
C ASN A 104 4.25 19.87 11.89
N CYS A 105 4.37 18.55 12.03
CA CYS A 105 5.59 17.81 11.69
C CYS A 105 5.99 18.08 10.23
N LEU A 106 5.06 17.91 9.28
CA LEU A 106 5.37 18.13 7.87
C LEU A 106 5.74 19.58 7.53
N LYS A 107 5.03 20.55 8.12
CA LYS A 107 5.36 21.97 7.93
C LYS A 107 6.79 22.23 8.38
N LYS A 108 7.12 21.81 9.60
CA LYS A 108 8.45 21.99 10.19
C LYS A 108 9.53 21.28 9.40
N ASP A 109 9.34 20.01 9.09
CA ASP A 109 10.39 19.13 8.59
C ASP A 109 10.59 19.24 7.07
N ILE A 110 9.54 19.62 6.32
CA ILE A 110 9.55 19.65 4.86
C ILE A 110 9.28 21.07 4.35
N VAL A 111 8.10 21.63 4.62
CA VAL A 111 7.63 22.85 3.94
C VAL A 111 8.52 24.05 4.26
N CYS A 112 8.88 24.25 5.53
CA CYS A 112 9.76 25.35 5.96
C CYS A 112 11.17 25.28 5.33
N HIS A 113 11.62 24.11 4.91
CA HIS A 113 12.95 23.90 4.35
C HIS A 113 12.98 23.93 2.82
N LEU A 114 11.83 23.87 2.16
CA LEU A 114 11.70 23.78 0.70
C LEU A 114 10.88 24.97 0.16
N PRO A 115 11.43 26.20 0.18
CA PRO A 115 10.67 27.41 -0.17
C PRO A 115 10.26 27.49 -1.65
N GLN A 116 10.86 26.66 -2.53
CA GLN A 116 10.52 26.59 -3.95
C GLN A 116 9.45 25.52 -4.25
N LEU A 117 9.03 24.76 -3.24
CA LEU A 117 8.08 23.66 -3.39
C LEU A 117 6.68 24.21 -3.65
N HIS A 118 6.22 24.07 -4.89
CA HIS A 118 4.89 24.50 -5.32
C HIS A 118 3.99 23.32 -5.70
N ASN A 119 4.54 22.11 -5.78
CA ASN A 119 3.76 20.89 -5.99
C ASN A 119 4.20 19.82 -4.99
N PHE A 120 3.35 19.56 -4.01
CA PHE A 120 3.57 18.53 -3.01
C PHE A 120 2.43 17.50 -3.05
N ILE A 121 2.75 16.32 -3.56
CA ILE A 121 1.87 15.15 -3.58
C ILE A 121 2.36 14.18 -2.51
N PHE A 122 1.46 13.69 -1.68
CA PHE A 122 1.83 12.73 -0.66
C PHE A 122 0.73 11.72 -0.33
N ASN A 123 1.19 10.55 0.12
CA ASN A 123 0.44 9.56 0.87
C ASN A 123 1.37 9.12 2.01
N ILE A 124 1.03 9.54 3.23
CA ILE A 124 1.84 9.30 4.41
C ILE A 124 1.00 8.53 5.41
N ARG A 125 1.55 7.39 5.84
CA ARG A 125 1.00 6.58 6.92
C ARG A 125 1.96 6.62 8.09
N SER A 126 1.51 7.07 9.25
CA SER A 126 2.24 6.99 10.51
C SER A 126 1.64 5.89 11.37
N LEU A 127 2.50 5.05 11.93
CA LEU A 127 2.17 3.96 12.86
C LEU A 127 2.78 4.26 14.21
N ILE A 128 2.01 3.98 15.27
CA ILE A 128 2.46 4.12 16.66
C ILE A 128 2.02 2.89 17.47
N TYR A 129 2.77 2.59 18.54
CA TYR A 129 2.28 1.73 19.61
C TYR A 129 1.41 2.53 20.59
N THR A 130 0.29 1.95 21.01
CA THR A 130 -0.66 2.59 21.93
C THR A 130 -0.36 2.33 23.40
N ASP A 131 0.51 1.35 23.71
CA ASP A 131 0.82 0.94 25.10
C ASP A 131 1.38 2.08 25.98
N HIS A 132 1.94 3.13 25.36
CA HIS A 132 2.52 4.28 26.06
C HIS A 132 1.73 5.57 25.86
N GLN A 133 0.58 5.53 25.18
CA GLN A 133 -0.21 6.72 24.88
C GLN A 133 -1.18 7.04 26.01
N THR A 134 -1.10 8.26 26.55
CA THR A 134 -2.02 8.76 27.58
C THR A 134 -3.28 9.38 26.99
N ARG A 135 -3.25 9.78 25.71
CA ARG A 135 -4.38 10.35 24.97
C ARG A 135 -4.39 9.84 23.55
N LEU A 136 -5.54 9.32 23.12
CA LEU A 136 -5.79 8.93 21.73
C LEU A 136 -6.28 10.15 20.95
N LEU A 137 -5.61 10.49 19.84
CA LEU A 137 -6.01 11.57 18.95
C LEU A 137 -7.21 11.15 18.08
N SER A 138 -8.17 12.06 17.89
CA SER A 138 -9.27 11.86 16.94
C SER A 138 -8.89 12.34 15.54
N ASN A 139 -9.67 11.97 14.52
CA ASN A 139 -9.52 12.50 13.16
C ASN A 139 -9.52 14.03 13.17
N LYS A 140 -10.42 14.66 13.94
CA LYS A 140 -10.53 16.12 14.02
C LYS A 140 -9.26 16.79 14.57
N ASP A 141 -8.58 16.13 15.51
CA ASP A 141 -7.33 16.65 16.07
C ASP A 141 -6.23 16.69 15.00
N ILE A 142 -6.18 15.69 14.12
CA ILE A 142 -5.21 15.62 13.01
C ILE A 142 -5.59 16.57 11.87
N GLU A 143 -6.87 16.58 11.46
CA GLU A 143 -7.38 17.42 10.36
C GLU A 143 -7.05 18.90 10.58
N HIS A 144 -7.24 19.40 11.81
CA HIS A 144 -6.97 20.79 12.16
C HIS A 144 -5.50 21.19 11.86
N ASN A 145 -4.55 20.27 11.99
CA ASN A 145 -3.13 20.57 11.78
C ASN A 145 -2.73 20.53 10.30
N LEU A 146 -3.57 19.96 9.43
CA LEU A 146 -3.31 19.76 8.00
C LEU A 146 -3.82 20.91 7.11
N VAL A 147 -4.61 21.84 7.66
CA VAL A 147 -5.30 22.90 6.89
C VAL A 147 -4.35 23.82 6.12
N ASP A 148 -3.14 24.08 6.64
CA ASP A 148 -2.19 25.02 6.00
C ASP A 148 -1.05 24.31 5.24
N LEU A 149 -1.23 23.07 4.78
CA LEU A 149 -0.20 22.33 4.01
C LEU A 149 -0.15 22.65 2.51
N GLY A 150 -0.87 23.68 2.06
CA GLY A 150 -0.86 24.18 0.68
C GLY A 150 -2.25 24.19 0.04
N ASP A 151 -2.30 24.36 -1.28
CA ASP A 151 -3.55 24.49 -2.05
C ASP A 151 -4.31 23.16 -2.22
N ASN A 152 -3.67 22.03 -1.89
CA ASN A 152 -4.27 20.71 -2.04
C ASN A 152 -5.19 20.41 -0.85
N GLN A 153 -6.39 19.90 -1.15
CA GLN A 153 -7.23 19.30 -0.11
C GLN A 153 -6.51 18.08 0.48
N VAL A 154 -6.42 18.00 1.80
CA VAL A 154 -5.85 16.85 2.51
C VAL A 154 -6.97 16.03 3.11
N ILE A 155 -6.96 14.73 2.84
CA ILE A 155 -7.85 13.76 3.50
C ILE A 155 -7.04 13.02 4.55
N CYS A 156 -7.62 12.80 5.73
CA CYS A 156 -7.00 12.00 6.77
C CYS A 156 -7.98 11.13 7.54
N TYR A 157 -7.45 10.10 8.18
CA TYR A 157 -8.15 9.30 9.16
C TYR A 157 -7.15 8.65 10.13
N VAL A 158 -7.63 8.39 11.33
CA VAL A 158 -6.93 7.72 12.40
C VAL A 158 -7.70 6.46 12.73
N ASP A 159 -7.01 5.33 12.72
CA ASP A 159 -7.55 4.03 13.10
C ASP A 159 -6.78 3.48 14.29
N TYR A 160 -7.53 2.88 15.21
CA TYR A 160 -6.99 2.22 16.38
C TYR A 160 -7.18 0.71 16.24
N PHE A 161 -6.12 -0.03 16.56
CA PHE A 161 -6.05 -1.48 16.50
C PHE A 161 -5.77 -2.01 17.93
N PRO A 162 -6.80 -2.15 18.78
CA PRO A 162 -6.61 -2.54 20.17
C PRO A 162 -5.97 -3.91 20.40
N LYS A 163 -6.19 -4.89 19.52
CA LYS A 163 -5.59 -6.23 19.64
C LYS A 163 -4.09 -6.18 19.35
N ASP A 164 -3.71 -5.40 18.36
CA ASP A 164 -2.32 -5.20 17.94
C ASP A 164 -1.61 -4.12 18.77
N LYS A 165 -2.32 -3.49 19.73
CA LYS A 165 -1.81 -2.39 20.57
C LYS A 165 -1.14 -1.30 19.73
N SER A 166 -1.74 -1.01 18.58
CA SER A 166 -1.21 -0.07 17.62
C SER A 166 -2.30 0.87 17.11
N ALA A 167 -1.85 1.95 16.47
CA ALA A 167 -2.74 2.86 15.78
C ALA A 167 -2.04 3.39 14.54
N GLN A 168 -2.84 3.74 13.54
CA GLN A 168 -2.35 4.42 12.35
C GLN A 168 -3.01 5.77 12.18
N CYS A 169 -2.25 6.73 11.68
CA CYS A 169 -2.75 7.96 11.09
C CYS A 169 -2.35 7.95 9.62
N HIS A 170 -3.32 8.06 8.74
CA HIS A 170 -3.11 8.05 7.30
C HIS A 170 -3.66 9.35 6.73
N PHE A 171 -2.85 10.06 5.97
CA PHE A 171 -3.30 11.24 5.25
C PHE A 171 -2.62 11.36 3.88
N TYR A 172 -3.33 11.98 2.94
CA TYR A 172 -2.88 12.12 1.56
C TYR A 172 -3.43 13.39 0.91
N SER A 173 -2.70 13.87 -0.10
CA SER A 173 -3.08 15.03 -0.91
C SER A 173 -4.07 14.64 -2.00
N CYS A 174 -5.06 15.49 -2.26
CA CYS A 174 -5.96 15.41 -3.40
C CYS A 174 -5.64 16.49 -4.45
N PRO A 175 -5.69 16.19 -5.76
CA PRO A 175 -6.07 14.90 -6.36
C PRO A 175 -5.00 13.82 -6.17
N TYR A 176 -5.43 12.59 -5.97
CA TYR A 176 -4.53 11.45 -5.76
C TYR A 176 -3.97 10.93 -7.08
N THR A 177 -2.65 10.98 -7.25
CA THR A 177 -1.95 10.63 -8.50
C THR A 177 -0.94 9.48 -8.36
N LEU A 178 -0.78 8.93 -7.16
CA LEU A 178 0.17 7.85 -6.90
C LEU A 178 -0.40 6.50 -7.35
N ARG A 179 0.50 5.55 -7.66
CA ARG A 179 0.15 4.19 -8.12
C ARG A 179 -0.34 3.27 -7.00
N TYR A 180 0.05 3.54 -5.76
CA TYR A 180 -0.13 2.62 -4.62
C TYR A 180 -1.12 3.21 -3.64
N TYR A 181 -1.92 2.40 -2.96
CA TYR A 181 -2.69 2.79 -1.78
C TYR A 181 -2.79 1.59 -0.82
N HIS A 182 -1.87 1.53 0.15
CA HIS A 182 -1.79 0.41 1.08
C HIS A 182 -2.43 0.72 2.43
N ASN A 183 -2.86 -0.35 3.11
CA ASN A 183 -3.41 -0.39 4.47
C ASN A 183 -4.70 0.42 4.63
N ILE A 184 -5.60 0.27 3.67
CA ILE A 184 -6.95 0.81 3.73
C ILE A 184 -7.76 0.05 4.79
N THR A 185 -8.39 0.78 5.70
CA THR A 185 -9.25 0.26 6.77
C THR A 185 -10.73 0.48 6.46
N ASN A 186 -11.62 -0.01 7.33
CA ASN A 186 -13.06 0.26 7.24
C ASN A 186 -13.42 1.75 7.35
N SER A 187 -12.48 2.62 7.77
CA SER A 187 -12.69 4.07 7.83
C SER A 187 -12.60 4.74 6.45
N PHE A 188 -12.20 4.02 5.41
CA PHE A 188 -12.15 4.51 4.04
C PHE A 188 -13.55 4.88 3.51
N GLN A 189 -13.71 6.15 3.15
CA GLN A 189 -15.00 6.71 2.71
C GLN A 189 -15.30 6.49 1.22
N GLY A 190 -14.35 5.94 0.46
CA GLY A 190 -14.46 5.86 -1.00
C GLY A 190 -13.81 7.06 -1.69
N GLY A 191 -14.21 7.32 -2.93
CA GLY A 191 -13.59 8.29 -3.84
C GLY A 191 -13.20 7.62 -5.15
N LEU A 192 -12.67 8.37 -6.13
CA LEU A 192 -12.27 7.83 -7.43
C LEU A 192 -10.77 7.99 -7.65
N PHE A 193 -10.04 6.87 -7.63
CA PHE A 193 -8.58 6.84 -7.65
C PHE A 193 -8.07 6.23 -8.96
N LYS A 194 -8.12 7.00 -10.05
CA LYS A 194 -7.80 6.52 -11.41
C LYS A 194 -6.34 6.10 -11.61
N CYS A 195 -5.43 6.59 -10.78
CA CYS A 195 -3.99 6.30 -10.89
C CYS A 195 -3.55 5.08 -10.09
N VAL A 196 -4.35 4.63 -9.13
CA VAL A 196 -4.01 3.52 -8.24
C VAL A 196 -4.14 2.20 -9.02
N ARG A 197 -3.15 1.34 -8.83
CA ARG A 197 -3.06 -0.02 -9.39
C ARG A 197 -2.89 -1.07 -8.30
N GLU A 198 -2.31 -0.68 -7.17
CA GLU A 198 -1.95 -1.62 -6.11
C GLU A 198 -2.60 -1.17 -4.81
N VAL A 199 -3.43 -2.04 -4.25
CA VAL A 199 -4.20 -1.76 -3.04
C VAL A 199 -3.91 -2.85 -2.02
N SER A 200 -3.74 -2.43 -0.76
CA SER A 200 -3.81 -3.38 0.36
C SER A 200 -4.81 -2.95 1.40
N LEU A 201 -5.51 -3.93 1.97
CA LEU A 201 -6.56 -3.77 2.96
C LEU A 201 -6.08 -4.38 4.28
N PHE A 202 -6.24 -3.64 5.37
CA PHE A 202 -5.92 -4.12 6.71
C PHE A 202 -6.85 -3.48 7.73
N ASP A 203 -7.47 -4.27 8.60
CA ASP A 203 -8.24 -3.81 9.76
C ASP A 203 -8.40 -4.97 10.76
N GLU A 204 -8.61 -4.66 12.03
CA GLU A 204 -9.00 -5.66 13.02
C GLU A 204 -10.49 -5.99 12.96
N ARG A 205 -11.29 -5.05 12.45
CA ARG A 205 -12.72 -5.24 12.18
C ARG A 205 -12.88 -6.00 10.86
N PRO A 206 -13.90 -6.87 10.74
CA PRO A 206 -14.12 -7.58 9.49
C PRO A 206 -14.46 -6.63 8.35
N PHE A 207 -14.05 -6.98 7.13
CA PHE A 207 -14.50 -6.32 5.91
C PHE A 207 -15.75 -7.03 5.39
N GLU A 208 -16.90 -6.37 5.37
CA GLU A 208 -18.12 -6.95 4.82
C GLU A 208 -18.21 -6.73 3.29
N HIS A 209 -19.14 -7.40 2.60
CA HIS A 209 -19.26 -7.34 1.14
C HIS A 209 -19.36 -5.91 0.59
N GLU A 210 -20.09 -5.02 1.26
CA GLU A 210 -20.23 -3.61 0.87
C GLU A 210 -18.92 -2.84 0.90
N PHE A 211 -17.97 -3.25 1.76
CA PHE A 211 -16.64 -2.67 1.77
C PHE A 211 -15.91 -2.99 0.46
N PHE A 212 -15.97 -4.25 0.01
CA PHE A 212 -15.34 -4.66 -1.25
C PHE A 212 -16.02 -4.04 -2.49
N ILE A 213 -17.33 -3.80 -2.46
CA ILE A 213 -18.02 -2.98 -3.47
C ILE A 213 -17.39 -1.58 -3.53
N ARG A 214 -17.22 -0.94 -2.36
CA ARG A 214 -16.60 0.40 -2.26
C ARG A 214 -15.17 0.39 -2.80
N ILE A 215 -14.38 -0.64 -2.49
CA ILE A 215 -13.01 -0.80 -3.02
C ILE A 215 -13.04 -0.91 -4.56
N ALA A 216 -13.87 -1.78 -5.14
CA ALA A 216 -13.95 -1.94 -6.59
C ALA A 216 -14.36 -0.64 -7.30
N GLN A 217 -15.34 0.09 -6.76
CA GLN A 217 -15.78 1.38 -7.30
C GLN A 217 -14.71 2.47 -7.18
N SER A 218 -13.94 2.44 -6.09
CA SER A 218 -12.90 3.42 -5.86
C SER A 218 -11.64 3.23 -6.70
N PHE A 219 -11.33 1.97 -7.04
CA PHE A 219 -10.11 1.60 -7.75
C PHE A 219 -10.44 0.83 -9.05
N PRO A 220 -11.07 1.48 -10.04
CA PRO A 220 -11.59 0.80 -11.23
C PRO A 220 -10.51 0.20 -12.14
N LEU A 221 -9.24 0.56 -11.94
CA LEU A 221 -8.08 0.06 -12.70
C LEU A 221 -7.11 -0.74 -11.82
N MET A 222 -7.56 -1.24 -10.67
CA MET A 222 -6.72 -2.02 -9.74
C MET A 222 -6.21 -3.30 -10.41
N GLU A 223 -4.88 -3.49 -10.38
CA GLU A 223 -4.14 -4.63 -10.89
C GLU A 223 -3.79 -5.61 -9.76
N GLU A 224 -3.55 -5.11 -8.55
CA GLU A 224 -3.13 -5.91 -7.40
C GLU A 224 -3.97 -5.59 -6.16
N LEU A 225 -4.50 -6.63 -5.51
CA LEU A 225 -5.24 -6.52 -4.26
C LEU A 225 -4.67 -7.48 -3.22
N CYS A 226 -4.14 -6.94 -2.11
CA CYS A 226 -3.74 -7.71 -0.94
C CYS A 226 -4.74 -7.49 0.19
N VAL A 227 -5.26 -8.55 0.78
CA VAL A 227 -6.18 -8.48 1.92
C VAL A 227 -5.51 -9.11 3.13
N ILE A 228 -5.46 -8.39 4.25
CA ILE A 228 -4.93 -8.86 5.53
C ILE A 228 -6.01 -8.64 6.58
N ASN A 229 -6.76 -9.69 6.87
CA ASN A 229 -7.82 -9.63 7.88
C ASN A 229 -8.15 -11.02 8.41
N ARG A 230 -7.78 -11.28 9.67
CA ARG A 230 -7.99 -12.58 10.31
C ARG A 230 -9.35 -12.69 11.00
N THR A 231 -10.11 -11.59 11.07
CA THR A 231 -11.45 -11.56 11.67
C THR A 231 -12.49 -12.01 10.66
N ALA A 232 -13.25 -13.05 11.02
CA ALA A 232 -14.35 -13.59 10.21
C ALA A 232 -15.43 -12.55 9.90
N GLN A 233 -16.04 -12.65 8.72
CA GLN A 233 -17.13 -11.76 8.31
C GLN A 233 -18.36 -12.01 9.19
N LYS A 234 -19.04 -10.94 9.61
CA LYS A 234 -20.26 -11.09 10.43
C LYS A 234 -21.45 -11.44 9.56
N GLN A 235 -21.52 -10.83 8.38
CA GLN A 235 -22.60 -11.04 7.44
C GLN A 235 -22.16 -12.10 6.44
N LYS A 236 -22.25 -13.37 6.86
CA LYS A 236 -22.18 -14.45 5.88
C LYS A 236 -23.30 -14.21 4.87
N LEU A 237 -22.96 -14.23 3.59
CA LEU A 237 -23.89 -14.15 2.46
C LEU A 237 -24.81 -15.38 2.49
N ASN A 238 -25.71 -15.42 3.46
CA ASN A 238 -26.74 -16.43 3.59
C ASN A 238 -27.72 -16.21 2.44
N LYS A 239 -28.34 -17.31 1.99
CA LYS A 239 -29.29 -17.41 0.87
C LYS A 239 -30.47 -16.41 0.87
N ASN A 240 -30.63 -15.59 1.91
CA ASN A 240 -31.69 -14.59 2.06
C ASN A 240 -31.24 -13.16 1.68
N TYR A 241 -29.97 -12.92 1.32
CA TYR A 241 -29.51 -11.64 0.78
C TYR A 241 -29.66 -11.62 -0.75
N GLU A 242 -30.90 -11.61 -1.23
CA GLU A 242 -31.26 -11.74 -2.65
C GLU A 242 -30.85 -10.56 -3.56
N CYS A 243 -30.03 -9.58 -3.13
CA CYS A 243 -29.70 -8.45 -4.01
C CYS A 243 -28.41 -7.70 -3.66
N LEU A 244 -27.33 -8.40 -3.30
CA LEU A 244 -26.01 -7.76 -3.30
C LEU A 244 -25.42 -7.81 -4.71
N SER A 245 -24.93 -6.66 -5.19
CA SER A 245 -24.31 -6.56 -6.51
C SER A 245 -23.06 -7.44 -6.56
N ILE A 246 -22.92 -8.20 -7.65
CA ILE A 246 -21.68 -8.91 -7.97
C ILE A 246 -20.58 -7.87 -8.12
N ILE A 247 -19.45 -8.10 -7.46
CA ILE A 247 -18.30 -7.19 -7.52
C ILE A 247 -17.46 -7.56 -8.74
N GLU A 248 -17.20 -6.59 -9.62
CA GLU A 248 -16.34 -6.78 -10.78
C GLU A 248 -14.95 -6.19 -10.54
N TYR A 249 -13.91 -7.00 -10.74
CA TYR A 249 -12.52 -6.59 -10.63
C TYR A 249 -11.79 -6.67 -11.98
N SER A 250 -12.29 -5.95 -12.98
CA SER A 250 -11.98 -6.18 -14.41
C SER A 250 -10.49 -6.14 -14.80
N TYR A 251 -9.63 -5.50 -14.01
CA TYR A 251 -8.20 -5.34 -14.29
C TYR A 251 -7.30 -6.10 -13.31
N LEU A 252 -7.88 -6.83 -12.36
CA LEU A 252 -7.11 -7.52 -11.32
C LEU A 252 -6.29 -8.65 -11.93
N THR A 253 -4.98 -8.60 -11.73
CA THR A 253 -4.04 -9.62 -12.15
C THR A 253 -3.45 -10.37 -10.97
N GLU A 254 -3.45 -9.78 -9.78
CA GLU A 254 -2.90 -10.39 -8.56
C GLU A 254 -3.84 -10.20 -7.37
N LEU A 255 -4.10 -11.30 -6.66
CA LEU A 255 -4.92 -11.34 -5.47
C LEU A 255 -4.18 -12.09 -4.37
N ASP A 256 -3.86 -11.40 -3.28
CA ASP A 256 -3.22 -11.99 -2.11
C ASP A 256 -4.18 -12.12 -0.93
N LEU A 257 -4.43 -13.38 -0.57
CA LEU A 257 -5.30 -13.85 0.51
C LEU A 257 -4.52 -14.83 1.41
N THR A 258 -3.23 -14.57 1.65
CA THR A 258 -2.39 -15.45 2.48
C THR A 258 -2.71 -15.29 3.97
N ASP A 259 -2.96 -14.06 4.42
CA ASP A 259 -3.17 -13.70 5.82
C ASP A 259 -4.63 -13.32 6.14
N VAL A 260 -5.57 -14.09 5.60
CA VAL A 260 -7.01 -13.84 5.78
C VAL A 260 -7.74 -14.97 6.50
N ASN A 261 -8.92 -14.64 7.03
CA ASN A 261 -9.93 -15.64 7.35
C ASN A 261 -10.51 -16.29 6.08
N ASP A 262 -10.94 -17.56 6.17
CA ASP A 262 -11.49 -18.29 5.02
C ASP A 262 -12.74 -17.62 4.41
N ASP A 263 -13.49 -16.84 5.18
CA ASP A 263 -14.65 -16.10 4.67
C ASP A 263 -14.27 -15.18 3.49
N TYR A 264 -13.07 -14.57 3.52
CA TYR A 264 -12.59 -13.74 2.41
C TYR A 264 -12.20 -14.57 1.18
N VAL A 265 -11.57 -15.73 1.39
CA VAL A 265 -11.30 -16.69 0.31
C VAL A 265 -12.60 -17.15 -0.34
N GLU A 266 -13.63 -17.42 0.46
CA GLU A 266 -14.97 -17.73 -0.03
C GLU A 266 -15.58 -16.56 -0.81
N GLN A 267 -15.47 -15.32 -0.31
CA GLN A 267 -16.00 -14.16 -1.01
C GLN A 267 -15.42 -14.02 -2.43
N PHE A 268 -14.12 -14.19 -2.62
CA PHE A 268 -13.50 -14.05 -3.94
C PHE A 268 -13.68 -15.29 -4.84
N LEU A 269 -13.72 -16.50 -4.28
CA LEU A 269 -13.85 -17.71 -5.08
C LEU A 269 -15.29 -18.03 -5.47
N VAL A 270 -16.30 -17.61 -4.71
CA VAL A 270 -17.71 -17.83 -5.09
C VAL A 270 -18.11 -16.87 -6.22
N ASP A 271 -18.56 -17.43 -7.34
CA ASP A 271 -18.86 -16.70 -8.57
C ASP A 271 -20.10 -15.79 -8.49
N THR A 272 -21.02 -16.07 -7.56
CA THR A 272 -22.16 -15.19 -7.28
C THR A 272 -21.79 -13.94 -6.48
N ASN A 273 -20.58 -13.87 -5.93
CA ASN A 273 -20.14 -12.76 -5.09
C ASN A 273 -19.22 -11.82 -5.88
N VAL A 274 -18.28 -12.41 -6.62
CA VAL A 274 -17.23 -11.68 -7.34
C VAL A 274 -17.08 -12.24 -8.76
N CYS A 275 -17.00 -11.35 -9.73
CA CYS A 275 -16.55 -11.68 -11.07
C CYS A 275 -15.07 -11.33 -11.23
N LEU A 276 -14.24 -12.37 -11.14
CA LEU A 276 -12.81 -12.26 -11.40
C LEU A 276 -12.52 -12.21 -12.93
N PRO A 277 -11.52 -11.46 -13.40
CA PRO A 277 -11.00 -11.58 -14.76
C PRO A 277 -10.27 -12.91 -14.95
N SER A 278 -9.97 -13.27 -16.20
CA SER A 278 -9.12 -14.41 -16.51
C SER A 278 -7.65 -14.08 -16.23
N ASN A 279 -6.81 -15.09 -16.02
CA ASN A 279 -5.36 -14.97 -15.87
C ASN A 279 -4.92 -14.29 -14.56
N ILE A 280 -5.53 -14.68 -13.44
CA ILE A 280 -5.17 -14.15 -12.11
C ILE A 280 -4.06 -14.99 -11.46
N CYS A 281 -3.15 -14.31 -10.78
CA CYS A 281 -2.26 -14.88 -9.77
C CYS A 281 -2.93 -14.82 -8.40
N LEU A 282 -3.25 -15.97 -7.80
CA LEU A 282 -3.81 -16.06 -6.45
C LEU A 282 -2.72 -16.50 -5.48
N TRP A 283 -2.54 -15.77 -4.39
CA TRP A 283 -1.74 -16.18 -3.23
C TRP A 283 -2.67 -16.55 -2.09
N THR A 284 -2.52 -17.77 -1.55
CA THR A 284 -3.38 -18.22 -0.46
C THR A 284 -2.79 -19.45 0.25
N ARG A 285 -3.51 -19.95 1.25
CA ARG A 285 -3.21 -21.19 1.96
C ARG A 285 -3.99 -22.35 1.37
N TYR A 286 -3.33 -23.48 1.16
CA TYR A 286 -3.94 -24.68 0.61
C TYR A 286 -5.09 -25.20 1.48
N ASP A 287 -4.93 -25.11 2.79
CA ASP A 287 -5.96 -25.49 3.75
C ASP A 287 -7.23 -24.64 3.65
N SER A 288 -7.09 -23.34 3.39
CA SER A 288 -8.20 -22.43 3.14
C SER A 288 -8.92 -22.79 1.84
N LEU A 289 -8.18 -23.07 0.76
CA LEU A 289 -8.75 -23.57 -0.49
C LEU A 289 -9.55 -24.86 -0.27
N LYS A 290 -9.00 -25.84 0.45
CA LYS A 290 -9.70 -27.09 0.73
C LYS A 290 -11.00 -26.87 1.50
N ARG A 291 -11.02 -25.99 2.50
CA ARG A 291 -12.24 -25.72 3.27
C ARG A 291 -13.28 -25.00 2.42
N VAL A 292 -12.91 -23.94 1.72
CA VAL A 292 -13.83 -23.12 0.90
C VAL A 292 -14.42 -23.90 -0.28
N THR A 293 -13.59 -24.69 -0.96
CA THR A 293 -14.02 -25.52 -2.10
C THR A 293 -14.65 -26.85 -1.69
N GLN A 294 -14.73 -27.15 -0.39
CA GLN A 294 -15.17 -28.44 0.16
C GLN A 294 -14.40 -29.63 -0.45
N ASN A 295 -13.07 -29.61 -0.30
CA ASN A 295 -12.14 -30.54 -0.93
C ASN A 295 -12.33 -30.61 -2.46
N PHE A 296 -12.47 -29.45 -3.10
CA PHE A 296 -12.63 -29.32 -4.55
C PHE A 296 -13.88 -30.06 -5.06
N THR A 297 -15.03 -29.85 -4.42
CA THR A 297 -16.34 -30.40 -4.84
C THR A 297 -17.48 -29.38 -4.90
N ARG A 298 -17.28 -28.16 -4.38
CA ARG A 298 -18.27 -27.08 -4.42
C ARG A 298 -18.31 -26.38 -5.79
N ASP A 299 -19.36 -26.57 -6.56
CA ASP A 299 -19.45 -26.00 -7.93
C ASP A 299 -19.42 -24.47 -7.97
N ALA A 300 -20.01 -23.80 -6.98
CA ALA A 300 -20.09 -22.33 -6.91
C ALA A 300 -18.71 -21.64 -6.88
N THR A 301 -17.63 -22.35 -6.52
CA THR A 301 -16.28 -21.78 -6.53
C THR A 301 -15.50 -22.12 -7.80
N ARG A 302 -15.99 -23.06 -8.60
CA ARG A 302 -15.26 -23.65 -9.72
C ARG A 302 -14.99 -22.64 -10.84
N VAL A 303 -15.94 -21.75 -11.11
CA VAL A 303 -15.83 -20.76 -12.20
C VAL A 303 -14.67 -19.80 -11.95
N ASN A 304 -14.57 -19.21 -10.75
CA ASN A 304 -13.47 -18.30 -10.44
C ASN A 304 -12.15 -19.05 -10.23
N CYS A 305 -12.17 -20.28 -9.67
CA CYS A 305 -10.96 -21.11 -9.64
C CYS A 305 -10.39 -21.36 -11.05
N GLY A 306 -11.26 -21.61 -12.03
CA GLY A 306 -10.86 -21.84 -13.42
C GLY A 306 -10.18 -20.65 -14.12
N LYS A 307 -10.31 -19.45 -13.56
CA LYS A 307 -9.69 -18.22 -14.09
C LYS A 307 -8.26 -17.98 -13.58
N ILE A 308 -7.83 -18.76 -12.59
CA ILE A 308 -6.51 -18.63 -11.97
C ILE A 308 -5.47 -19.31 -12.87
N ASN A 309 -4.45 -18.54 -13.26
CA ASN A 309 -3.33 -19.01 -14.09
C ASN A 309 -2.03 -19.16 -13.29
N CYS A 310 -1.93 -18.52 -12.13
CA CYS A 310 -0.83 -18.74 -11.20
C CYS A 310 -1.39 -18.90 -9.80
N LEU A 311 -0.95 -19.96 -9.09
CA LEU A 311 -1.38 -20.21 -7.73
C LEU A 311 -0.14 -20.35 -6.84
N GLN A 312 0.07 -19.35 -5.99
CA GLN A 312 1.12 -19.34 -4.97
C GLN A 312 0.56 -19.88 -3.67
N ILE A 313 1.14 -20.97 -3.18
CA ILE A 313 0.72 -21.63 -1.95
C ILE A 313 1.81 -21.48 -0.90
N TYR A 314 1.44 -20.92 0.26
CA TYR A 314 2.37 -20.66 1.37
C TYR A 314 2.71 -21.92 2.19
N ASP A 315 1.80 -22.89 2.27
CA ASP A 315 1.94 -24.11 3.06
C ASP A 315 2.18 -25.36 2.21
N GLU A 316 2.40 -26.50 2.88
CA GLU A 316 2.51 -27.78 2.19
C GLU A 316 1.19 -28.14 1.51
N PHE A 317 1.26 -28.58 0.25
CA PHE A 317 0.10 -29.00 -0.50
C PHE A 317 0.30 -30.34 -1.18
N GLN A 318 -0.84 -30.98 -1.47
CA GLN A 318 -0.90 -32.20 -2.25
C GLN A 318 -1.83 -31.97 -3.44
N VAL A 319 -1.31 -32.15 -4.64
CA VAL A 319 -2.10 -32.05 -5.86
C VAL A 319 -2.96 -33.31 -5.97
N SER A 320 -4.28 -33.14 -5.95
CA SER A 320 -5.25 -34.20 -6.27
C SER A 320 -5.82 -34.00 -7.67
N GLU A 321 -6.42 -35.04 -8.25
CA GLU A 321 -7.11 -34.93 -9.55
C GLU A 321 -8.28 -33.92 -9.51
N ARG A 322 -8.96 -33.80 -8.36
CA ARG A 322 -10.01 -32.78 -8.17
C ARG A 322 -9.43 -31.38 -8.14
N PHE A 323 -8.25 -31.21 -7.57
CA PHE A 323 -7.56 -29.93 -7.58
C PHE A 323 -7.23 -29.47 -9.01
N THR A 324 -6.70 -30.35 -9.86
CA THR A 324 -6.39 -29.99 -11.26
C THR A 324 -7.66 -29.66 -12.06
N THR A 325 -8.80 -30.23 -11.69
CA THR A 325 -10.11 -29.89 -12.27
C THR A 325 -10.60 -28.48 -11.88
N TYR A 326 -10.22 -27.98 -10.71
CA TYR A 326 -10.55 -26.63 -10.25
C TYR A 326 -9.61 -25.57 -10.81
N PHE A 327 -8.33 -25.93 -11.00
CA PHE A 327 -7.29 -25.03 -11.48
C PHE A 327 -6.64 -25.56 -12.77
N PRO A 328 -7.39 -25.73 -13.86
CA PRO A 328 -6.93 -26.41 -15.08
C PRO A 328 -5.80 -25.67 -15.80
N HIS A 329 -5.62 -24.37 -15.54
CA HIS A 329 -4.62 -23.52 -16.19
C HIS A 329 -3.55 -23.02 -15.22
N ALA A 330 -3.64 -23.36 -13.93
CA ALA A 330 -2.75 -22.76 -12.95
C ALA A 330 -1.34 -23.39 -12.99
N ASN A 331 -0.33 -22.54 -13.12
CA ASN A 331 1.02 -22.86 -12.70
C ASN A 331 1.09 -22.74 -11.17
N VAL A 332 1.30 -23.87 -10.49
CA VAL A 332 1.29 -23.96 -9.03
C VAL A 332 2.71 -24.00 -8.51
N SER A 333 3.05 -23.06 -7.64
CA SER A 333 4.33 -23.03 -6.94
C SER A 333 4.16 -22.84 -5.44
N ARG A 334 5.13 -23.36 -4.70
CA ARG A 334 5.28 -23.12 -3.27
C ARG A 334 6.12 -21.86 -3.09
N TRP A 335 5.70 -20.99 -2.17
CA TRP A 335 6.47 -19.81 -1.78
C TRP A 335 7.36 -20.07 -0.57
#